data_AF-Q4L7B6-F1
#
_entry.id   AF-Q4L7B6-F1
#
_cell.length_a   1.000
_cell.length_b   1.000
_cell.length_c   1.000
_cell.angle_alpha   90.00
_cell.angle_beta   90.00
_cell.angle_gamma   90.00
#
_symmetry.space_group_name_H-M   'P 1'
#
loop_
_entity.id
_entity.type
_entity.pdbx_description
1 polymer ?
#
loop_
_entity_poly.entity_id
_entity_poly.type
_entity_poly.pdbx_seq_one_letter_code
_entity_poly.pdbx_strand_id
1 'polypeptide(L)'
;MTKHKKGSIISLVGLLIVLVAAGFIFFTMISDQIFFKKVNEEEKVEHLNVTLNKAADKQIDNYTSQQVSNKNNTAWRDASDNEIKAAMDSSKFIDDDKQKYQFLDLSKYQGIDENRIKRMLFDRPMLLKHTDAFISAAKEKHVNEVYLISHALLETGSVKSELANGVEIDGKKYYNFYGVGALDSDPIKTGSEYAKKHGWDTPEKAIKGGADFIHQHFLSHDDQNTLYSMRWNPKNPGEHQYATDIKWAESNAQIIADFYKEMKTEGKYFKLYVYKDDNKHQK
;
A
#
# COMPACT_ATOMS: atom_id res chain seq x y z
N MET A 1 -57.39 -43.31 18.30
CA MET A 1 -55.94 -43.40 18.61
C MET A 1 -55.15 -43.03 17.36
N THR A 2 -54.72 -41.78 17.27
CA THR A 2 -53.90 -41.24 16.17
C THR A 2 -52.49 -41.82 16.24
N LYS A 3 -52.15 -42.76 15.34
CA LYS A 3 -50.78 -43.22 15.11
C LYS A 3 -49.98 -42.05 14.52
N HIS A 4 -49.37 -41.22 15.35
CA HIS A 4 -48.41 -40.22 14.87
C HIS A 4 -47.18 -40.94 14.29
N LYS A 5 -46.90 -40.62 13.01
CA LYS A 5 -45.86 -41.19 12.15
C LYS A 5 -44.46 -41.01 12.76
N LYS A 6 -43.89 -42.06 13.38
CA LYS A 6 -42.46 -42.09 13.79
C LYS A 6 -41.50 -41.74 12.64
N GLY A 7 -41.87 -42.06 11.39
CA GLY A 7 -41.10 -41.67 10.20
C GLY A 7 -41.02 -40.15 9.94
N SER A 8 -42.01 -39.37 10.41
CA SER A 8 -42.07 -37.91 10.20
C SER A 8 -41.12 -37.15 11.12
N ILE A 9 -40.86 -37.64 12.34
CA ILE A 9 -39.96 -36.99 13.29
C ILE A 9 -38.51 -37.25 12.90
N ILE A 10 -38.17 -38.48 12.49
CA ILE A 10 -36.83 -38.83 12.03
C ILE A 10 -36.47 -38.05 10.76
N SER A 11 -37.40 -37.90 9.81
CA SER A 11 -37.19 -37.06 8.63
C SER A 11 -37.02 -35.58 8.96
N LEU A 12 -37.75 -35.07 9.95
CA LEU A 12 -37.60 -33.68 10.43
C LEU A 12 -36.23 -33.43 11.07
N VAL A 13 -35.76 -34.37 11.90
CA VAL A 13 -34.42 -34.30 12.50
C VAL A 13 -33.33 -34.39 11.43
N GLY A 14 -33.48 -35.30 10.45
CA GLY A 14 -32.57 -35.39 9.31
C GLY A 14 -32.51 -34.11 8.49
N LEU A 15 -33.66 -33.51 8.18
CA LEU A 15 -33.74 -32.23 7.47
C LEU A 15 -33.09 -31.10 8.27
N LEU A 16 -33.31 -31.05 9.59
CA LEU A 16 -32.69 -30.06 10.46
C LEU A 16 -31.16 -30.17 10.45
N ILE A 17 -30.60 -31.38 10.49
CA ILE A 17 -29.15 -31.60 10.42
C ILE A 17 -28.60 -31.09 9.08
N VAL A 18 -29.28 -31.38 7.96
CA VAL A 18 -28.88 -30.90 6.64
C VAL A 18 -28.95 -29.37 6.56
N LEU A 19 -30.00 -28.74 7.12
CA LEU A 19 -30.14 -27.29 7.16
C LEU A 19 -29.06 -26.62 8.01
N VAL A 20 -28.72 -27.19 9.17
CA VAL A 20 -27.64 -26.68 10.02
C VAL A 20 -26.29 -26.80 9.30
N ALA A 21 -26.03 -27.93 8.65
CA ALA A 21 -24.80 -28.12 7.88
C ALA A 21 -24.70 -27.14 6.70
N ALA A 22 -25.78 -26.96 5.93
CA ALA A 22 -25.83 -25.99 4.84
C ALA A 22 -25.65 -24.55 5.34
N GLY A 23 -26.29 -24.20 6.45
CA GLY A 23 -26.14 -22.90 7.10
C GLY A 23 -24.71 -22.64 7.59
N PHE A 24 -24.04 -23.65 8.15
CA PHE A 24 -22.64 -23.57 8.55
C PHE A 24 -21.71 -23.35 7.34
N ILE A 25 -21.89 -24.12 6.26
CA ILE A 25 -21.11 -23.94 5.02
C ILE A 25 -21.31 -22.54 4.46
N PHE A 26 -22.56 -22.10 4.33
CA PHE A 26 -22.86 -20.74 3.87
C PHE A 26 -22.22 -19.67 4.75
N PHE A 27 -22.32 -19.81 6.07
CA PHE A 27 -21.69 -18.90 7.02
C PHE A 27 -20.17 -18.87 6.87
N THR A 28 -19.52 -20.02 6.69
CA THR A 28 -18.07 -20.08 6.48
C THR A 28 -17.63 -19.33 5.22
N MET A 29 -18.42 -19.42 4.14
CA MET A 29 -18.15 -18.73 2.87
C MET A 29 -18.27 -17.20 2.94
N ILE A 30 -19.06 -16.66 3.88
CA ILE A 30 -19.24 -15.20 4.05
C ILE A 30 -18.50 -14.63 5.27
N SER A 31 -18.01 -15.50 6.16
CA SER A 31 -17.39 -15.10 7.43
C SER A 31 -16.19 -14.17 7.25
N ASP A 32 -15.43 -14.36 6.17
CA ASP A 32 -14.27 -13.55 5.80
C ASP A 32 -14.63 -12.10 5.45
N GLN A 33 -15.85 -11.87 4.97
CA GLN A 33 -16.43 -10.55 4.67
C GLN A 33 -17.07 -9.90 5.89
N ILE A 34 -17.36 -10.67 6.95
CA ILE A 34 -18.01 -10.14 8.15
C ILE A 34 -16.95 -9.79 9.20
N PHE A 35 -16.09 -10.75 9.52
CA PHE A 35 -15.13 -10.64 10.62
C PHE A 35 -13.81 -10.05 10.18
N PHE A 36 -13.23 -9.26 11.09
CA PHE A 36 -11.87 -8.76 10.96
C PHE A 36 -10.88 -9.91 11.10
N LYS A 37 -9.98 -10.06 10.12
CA LYS A 37 -8.89 -11.04 10.15
C LYS A 37 -7.67 -10.38 10.79
N LYS A 38 -7.43 -10.70 12.06
CA LYS A 38 -6.20 -10.32 12.75
C LYS A 38 -4.97 -10.98 12.12
N VAL A 39 -3.86 -10.27 12.18
CA VAL A 39 -2.57 -10.76 11.71
C VAL A 39 -1.58 -10.73 12.88
N ASN A 40 -0.69 -11.72 12.94
CA ASN A 40 0.42 -11.67 13.89
C ASN A 40 1.45 -10.67 13.35
N GLU A 41 1.40 -9.44 13.86
CA GLU A 41 2.33 -8.38 13.50
C GLU A 41 3.78 -8.77 13.83
N GLU A 42 4.69 -8.47 12.91
CA GLU A 42 6.12 -8.66 13.05
C GLU A 42 6.78 -7.28 12.94
N GLU A 43 7.22 -6.77 14.08
CA GLU A 43 7.80 -5.44 14.20
C GLU A 43 9.32 -5.51 14.35
N LYS A 44 10.03 -4.68 13.58
CA LYS A 44 11.45 -4.39 13.78
C LYS A 44 11.59 -2.97 14.28
N VAL A 45 12.20 -2.78 15.44
CA VAL A 45 12.46 -1.45 16.01
C VAL A 45 13.88 -1.02 15.69
N GLU A 46 14.02 0.10 14.99
CA GLU A 46 15.29 0.76 14.71
C GLU A 46 15.47 1.94 15.69
N HIS A 47 16.33 1.73 16.71
CA HIS A 47 16.67 2.79 17.66
C HIS A 47 17.71 3.75 17.05
N LEU A 48 17.31 4.99 16.86
CA LEU A 48 18.15 6.03 16.27
C LEU A 48 19.03 6.69 17.33
N ASN A 49 20.30 6.92 16.99
CA ASN A 49 21.26 7.60 17.88
C ASN A 49 21.12 9.13 17.91
N VAL A 50 20.15 9.67 17.16
CA VAL A 50 19.85 11.10 17.06
C VAL A 50 18.52 11.42 17.74
N THR A 51 18.40 12.63 18.28
CA THR A 51 17.13 13.14 18.78
C THR A 51 16.27 13.67 17.65
N LEU A 52 14.95 13.75 17.84
CA LEU A 52 14.03 14.33 16.86
C LEU A 52 14.43 15.75 16.49
N ASN A 53 14.81 16.59 17.47
CA ASN A 53 15.28 17.96 17.20
C ASN A 53 16.49 17.98 16.27
N LYS A 54 17.53 17.18 16.56
CA LYS A 54 18.74 17.15 15.72
C LYS A 54 18.48 16.60 14.32
N ALA A 55 17.52 15.69 14.18
CA ALA A 55 17.10 15.19 12.88
C ALA A 55 16.31 16.26 12.11
N ALA A 56 15.44 17.01 12.77
CA ALA A 56 14.69 18.11 12.18
C ALA A 56 15.61 19.27 11.73
N ASP A 57 16.62 19.63 12.54
CA ASP A 57 17.61 20.66 12.18
C ASP A 57 18.30 20.29 10.84
N LYS A 58 18.68 19.02 10.66
CA LYS A 58 19.27 18.52 9.40
C LYS A 58 18.30 18.55 8.21
N GLN A 59 16.99 18.43 8.46
CA GLN A 59 15.98 18.53 7.40
C GLN A 59 15.78 19.97 6.94
N ILE A 60 15.90 20.92 7.86
CA ILE A 60 15.79 22.36 7.61
C ILE A 60 17.02 22.85 6.83
N ASP A 61 18.21 22.38 7.21
CA ASP A 61 19.49 22.77 6.59
C ASP A 61 19.80 22.00 5.28
N ASN A 62 18.85 21.24 4.75
CA ASN A 62 19.04 20.41 3.57
C ASN A 62 18.96 21.20 2.25
N TYR A 63 19.52 20.62 1.18
CA TYR A 63 19.58 21.18 -0.17
C TYR A 63 18.22 21.37 -0.86
N THR A 64 17.14 20.77 -0.35
CA THR A 64 15.79 20.84 -0.95
C THR A 64 14.81 21.54 -0.02
N SER A 65 14.09 22.54 -0.54
CA SER A 65 13.07 23.24 0.24
C SER A 65 11.89 22.31 0.52
N GLN A 66 11.70 21.97 1.80
CA GLN A 66 10.57 21.14 2.25
C GLN A 66 9.28 21.93 2.02
N GLN A 67 8.31 21.31 1.32
CA GLN A 67 7.09 21.99 0.89
C GLN A 67 5.88 21.53 1.70
N VAL A 68 4.86 22.37 1.74
CA VAL A 68 3.51 22.01 2.21
C VAL A 68 2.47 22.65 1.29
N SER A 69 1.45 21.87 0.93
CA SER A 69 0.34 22.38 0.12
C SER A 69 -0.63 23.22 0.96
N ASN A 70 -1.31 24.16 0.33
CA ASN A 70 -2.48 24.80 0.94
C ASN A 70 -3.61 23.77 1.11
N LYS A 71 -4.64 24.09 1.91
CA LYS A 71 -5.78 23.18 2.18
C LYS A 71 -6.50 22.66 0.92
N ASN A 72 -6.39 23.35 -0.20
CA ASN A 72 -7.05 23.01 -1.46
C ASN A 72 -6.13 22.26 -2.44
N ASN A 73 -4.87 21.97 -2.05
CA ASN A 73 -3.83 21.40 -2.92
C ASN A 73 -3.60 22.18 -4.23
N THR A 74 -3.81 23.51 -4.22
CA THR A 74 -3.67 24.37 -5.41
C THR A 74 -2.43 25.24 -5.40
N ALA A 75 -1.72 25.34 -4.27
CA ALA A 75 -0.48 26.10 -4.14
C ALA A 75 0.44 25.45 -3.12
N TRP A 76 1.75 25.52 -3.39
CA TRP A 76 2.82 25.04 -2.52
C TRP A 76 3.55 26.21 -1.89
N ARG A 77 4.03 26.03 -0.66
CA ARG A 77 4.93 26.95 0.03
C ARG A 77 5.96 26.17 0.83
N ASP A 78 7.04 26.85 1.20
CA ASP A 78 7.99 26.33 2.16
C ASP A 78 7.31 26.02 3.50
N ALA A 79 7.63 24.85 4.06
CA ALA A 79 7.23 24.43 5.38
C ALA A 79 8.07 25.15 6.43
N SER A 80 7.43 25.54 7.55
CA SER A 80 8.17 26.04 8.71
C SER A 80 8.87 24.92 9.48
N ASP A 81 9.90 25.25 10.23
CA ASP A 81 10.65 24.33 11.09
C ASP A 81 9.74 23.48 12.00
N ASN A 82 8.71 24.11 12.56
CA ASN A 82 7.72 23.45 13.41
C ASN A 82 6.84 22.46 12.62
N GLU A 83 6.49 22.78 11.38
CA GLU A 83 5.71 21.89 10.51
C GLU A 83 6.55 20.68 10.10
N ILE A 84 7.82 20.89 9.74
CA ILE A 84 8.76 19.81 9.41
C ILE A 84 8.93 18.88 10.61
N LYS A 85 9.26 19.45 11.78
CA LYS A 85 9.44 18.67 13.01
C LYS A 85 8.19 17.87 13.38
N ALA A 86 7.00 18.47 13.26
CA ALA A 86 5.75 17.78 13.55
C ALA A 86 5.44 16.66 12.56
N ALA A 87 5.75 16.85 11.27
CA ALA A 87 5.51 15.87 10.22
C ALA A 87 6.48 14.67 10.27
N MET A 88 7.65 14.84 10.88
CA MET A 88 8.62 13.75 11.07
C MET A 88 8.62 13.15 12.49
N ASP A 89 7.74 13.58 13.39
CA ASP A 89 7.66 13.09 14.77
C ASP A 89 7.06 11.67 14.83
N SER A 90 7.90 10.64 14.67
CA SER A 90 7.46 9.24 14.59
C SER A 90 6.69 8.78 15.83
N SER A 91 6.97 9.36 17.00
CA SER A 91 6.30 9.02 18.26
C SER A 91 4.78 9.27 18.24
N LYS A 92 4.32 10.19 17.38
CA LYS A 92 2.89 10.48 17.18
C LYS A 92 2.19 9.50 16.26
N PHE A 93 2.95 8.77 15.45
CA PHE A 93 2.42 7.94 14.38
C PHE A 93 2.43 6.45 14.73
N ILE A 94 3.35 6.00 15.60
CA ILE A 94 3.54 4.58 15.94
C ILE A 94 2.24 3.95 16.45
N ASP A 95 1.53 4.63 17.35
CA ASP A 95 0.29 4.13 17.96
C ASP A 95 -0.99 4.60 17.24
N ASP A 96 -0.88 5.30 16.11
CA ASP A 96 -2.04 5.78 15.37
C ASP A 96 -2.56 4.69 14.42
N ASP A 97 -3.87 4.44 14.44
CA ASP A 97 -4.52 3.38 13.66
C ASP A 97 -4.24 3.44 12.14
N LYS A 98 -3.93 4.63 11.61
CA LYS A 98 -3.69 4.87 10.20
C LYS A 98 -2.24 5.26 9.93
N GLN A 99 -1.69 6.15 10.72
CA GLN A 99 -0.32 6.63 10.53
C GLN A 99 0.73 5.58 10.91
N LYS A 100 0.36 4.50 11.63
CA LYS A 100 1.25 3.33 11.78
C LYS A 100 1.67 2.72 10.44
N TYR A 101 0.86 2.87 9.39
CA TYR A 101 1.19 2.39 8.04
C TYR A 101 2.30 3.21 7.36
N GLN A 102 2.72 4.35 7.93
CA GLN A 102 3.99 4.97 7.53
C GLN A 102 5.19 4.04 7.79
N PHE A 103 5.06 3.10 8.72
CA PHE A 103 6.09 2.15 9.11
C PHE A 103 5.89 0.75 8.51
N LEU A 104 4.87 0.54 7.67
CA LEU A 104 4.69 -0.72 6.95
C LEU A 104 5.92 -0.99 6.09
N ASP A 105 6.49 -2.19 6.20
CA ASP A 105 7.62 -2.62 5.37
C ASP A 105 7.12 -2.91 3.95
N LEU A 106 7.33 -1.93 3.07
CA LEU A 106 6.88 -1.95 1.68
C LEU A 106 7.68 -2.94 0.82
N SER A 107 8.81 -3.46 1.32
CA SER A 107 9.64 -4.46 0.64
C SER A 107 9.20 -5.91 0.92
N LYS A 108 8.20 -6.12 1.78
CA LYS A 108 7.74 -7.46 2.16
C LYS A 108 6.34 -7.77 1.64
N TYR A 109 6.26 -8.81 0.82
CA TYR A 109 5.01 -9.46 0.45
C TYR A 109 4.36 -10.09 1.68
N GLN A 110 3.09 -9.76 1.93
CA GLN A 110 2.35 -10.21 3.12
C GLN A 110 1.64 -11.54 2.91
N GLY A 111 1.10 -11.79 1.73
CA GLY A 111 0.26 -12.97 1.47
C GLY A 111 -1.19 -12.77 1.88
N ILE A 112 -1.75 -11.59 1.63
CA ILE A 112 -3.18 -11.34 1.84
C ILE A 112 -3.99 -12.26 0.90
N ASP A 113 -5.12 -12.73 1.42
CA ASP A 113 -6.04 -13.57 0.64
C ASP A 113 -6.51 -12.84 -0.63
N GLU A 114 -6.37 -13.50 -1.77
CA GLU A 114 -6.67 -12.95 -3.08
C GLU A 114 -8.12 -12.45 -3.19
N ASN A 115 -9.09 -13.13 -2.57
CA ASN A 115 -10.49 -12.70 -2.61
C ASN A 115 -10.71 -11.41 -1.81
N ARG A 116 -9.93 -11.16 -0.75
CA ARG A 116 -9.95 -9.85 -0.05
C ARG A 116 -9.50 -8.73 -0.98
N ILE A 117 -8.41 -8.95 -1.72
CA ILE A 117 -7.89 -7.99 -2.69
C ILE A 117 -8.89 -7.77 -3.84
N LYS A 118 -9.45 -8.84 -4.42
CA LYS A 118 -10.46 -8.75 -5.49
C LYS A 118 -11.70 -7.96 -5.05
N ARG A 119 -12.16 -8.15 -3.82
CA ARG A 119 -13.31 -7.39 -3.28
C ARG A 119 -13.00 -5.91 -3.07
N MET A 120 -11.80 -5.59 -2.57
CA MET A 120 -11.35 -4.20 -2.47
C MET A 120 -11.31 -3.53 -3.85
N LEU A 121 -10.99 -4.29 -4.91
CA LEU A 121 -10.89 -3.79 -6.28
C LEU A 121 -12.19 -3.87 -7.11
N PHE A 122 -13.35 -4.16 -6.51
CA PHE A 122 -14.58 -4.46 -7.27
C PHE A 122 -15.00 -3.34 -8.24
N ASP A 123 -14.80 -2.09 -7.85
CA ASP A 123 -15.13 -0.87 -8.60
C ASP A 123 -14.00 -0.40 -9.54
N ARG A 124 -12.94 -1.20 -9.66
CA ARG A 124 -11.73 -0.92 -10.44
C ARG A 124 -11.49 -2.06 -11.44
N PRO A 125 -12.27 -2.15 -12.55
CA PRO A 125 -12.30 -3.33 -13.42
C PRO A 125 -10.95 -3.73 -14.00
N MET A 126 -10.11 -2.75 -14.34
CA MET A 126 -8.76 -3.00 -14.86
C MET A 126 -7.92 -3.73 -13.81
N LEU A 127 -7.84 -3.20 -12.58
CA LEU A 127 -7.01 -3.81 -11.53
C LEU A 127 -7.57 -5.14 -11.12
N LEU A 128 -8.90 -5.23 -11.00
CA LEU A 128 -9.59 -6.47 -10.68
C LEU A 128 -9.21 -7.58 -11.66
N LYS A 129 -9.25 -7.28 -12.97
CA LYS A 129 -8.90 -8.22 -14.04
C LYS A 129 -7.47 -8.73 -13.94
N HIS A 130 -6.54 -7.90 -13.46
CA HIS A 130 -5.11 -8.23 -13.37
C HIS A 130 -4.63 -8.45 -11.92
N THR A 131 -5.55 -8.71 -10.97
CA THR A 131 -5.22 -8.92 -9.54
C THR A 131 -4.15 -9.99 -9.36
N ASP A 132 -4.26 -11.10 -10.08
CA ASP A 132 -3.32 -12.22 -9.98
C ASP A 132 -1.91 -11.82 -10.44
N ALA A 133 -1.82 -10.93 -11.44
CA ALA A 133 -0.56 -10.38 -11.91
C ALA A 133 0.08 -9.44 -10.86
N PHE A 134 -0.73 -8.62 -10.18
CA PHE A 134 -0.25 -7.78 -9.07
C PHE A 134 0.28 -8.62 -7.91
N ILE A 135 -0.47 -9.63 -7.48
CA ILE A 135 -0.06 -10.51 -6.37
C ILE A 135 1.22 -11.26 -6.73
N SER A 136 1.31 -11.80 -7.95
CA SER A 136 2.50 -12.51 -8.42
C SER A 136 3.71 -11.58 -8.51
N ALA A 137 3.54 -10.39 -9.09
CA ALA A 137 4.61 -9.39 -9.18
C ALA A 137 5.08 -8.92 -7.80
N ALA A 138 4.16 -8.61 -6.88
CA ALA A 138 4.47 -8.21 -5.51
C ALA A 138 5.33 -9.28 -4.81
N LYS A 139 4.93 -10.55 -4.92
CA LYS A 139 5.65 -11.68 -4.34
C LYS A 139 7.04 -11.88 -4.97
N GLU A 140 7.12 -11.89 -6.30
CA GLU A 140 8.39 -12.12 -7.01
C GLU A 140 9.38 -10.96 -6.87
N LYS A 141 8.88 -9.74 -6.74
CA LYS A 141 9.67 -8.51 -6.72
C LYS A 141 9.87 -7.94 -5.32
N HIS A 142 9.46 -8.66 -4.28
CA HIS A 142 9.63 -8.24 -2.89
C HIS A 142 9.07 -6.83 -2.68
N VAL A 143 7.77 -6.70 -2.98
CA VAL A 143 6.98 -5.49 -2.76
C VAL A 143 5.72 -5.88 -1.99
N ASN A 144 5.31 -5.06 -1.04
CA ASN A 144 4.02 -5.22 -0.37
C ASN A 144 2.88 -5.08 -1.40
N GLU A 145 2.00 -6.06 -1.47
CA GLU A 145 0.95 -6.12 -2.48
C GLU A 145 -0.08 -5.00 -2.36
N VAL A 146 -0.35 -4.51 -1.14
CA VAL A 146 -1.26 -3.38 -0.92
C VAL A 146 -0.63 -2.09 -1.41
N TYR A 147 0.65 -1.88 -1.08
CA TYR A 147 1.41 -0.74 -1.59
C TYR A 147 1.48 -0.74 -3.11
N LEU A 148 1.84 -1.88 -3.73
CA LEU A 148 1.95 -2.00 -5.18
C LEU A 148 0.63 -1.64 -5.89
N ILE A 149 -0.50 -2.12 -5.35
CA ILE A 149 -1.83 -1.82 -5.89
C ILE A 149 -2.21 -0.35 -5.63
N SER A 150 -1.94 0.17 -4.43
CA SER A 150 -2.22 1.58 -4.08
C SER A 150 -1.45 2.55 -4.97
N HIS A 151 -0.20 2.21 -5.31
CA HIS A 151 0.65 3.06 -6.12
C HIS A 151 0.16 3.06 -7.56
N ALA A 152 -0.19 1.89 -8.11
CA ALA A 152 -0.83 1.80 -9.41
C ALA A 152 -2.13 2.62 -9.48
N LEU A 153 -2.93 2.65 -8.41
CA LEU A 153 -4.16 3.45 -8.36
C LEU A 153 -3.91 4.95 -8.43
N LEU A 154 -2.92 5.44 -7.68
CA LEU A 154 -2.56 6.86 -7.64
C LEU A 154 -2.02 7.33 -8.99
N GLU A 155 -1.06 6.59 -9.54
CA GLU A 155 -0.35 6.96 -10.77
C GLU A 155 -1.24 6.94 -12.03
N THR A 156 -2.39 6.28 -11.95
CA THR A 156 -3.26 6.09 -13.11
C THR A 156 -4.63 6.73 -12.95
N GLY A 157 -4.85 7.51 -11.88
CA GLY A 157 -6.12 8.17 -11.59
C GLY A 157 -7.28 7.17 -11.52
N SER A 158 -7.11 6.11 -10.72
CA SER A 158 -7.99 4.94 -10.67
C SER A 158 -7.97 4.09 -11.96
N VAL A 159 -6.81 4.01 -12.62
CA VAL A 159 -6.59 3.21 -13.85
C VAL A 159 -7.43 3.66 -15.04
N LYS A 160 -7.78 4.93 -15.04
CA LYS A 160 -8.43 5.60 -16.16
C LYS A 160 -7.42 6.24 -17.11
N SER A 161 -6.14 6.30 -16.72
CA SER A 161 -5.10 6.87 -17.57
C SER A 161 -4.94 6.05 -18.86
N GLU A 162 -4.69 6.77 -19.94
CA GLU A 162 -4.43 6.19 -21.26
C GLU A 162 -3.25 5.21 -21.23
N LEU A 163 -2.20 5.53 -20.46
CA LEU A 163 -1.04 4.67 -20.21
C LEU A 163 -1.39 3.28 -19.67
N ALA A 164 -2.30 3.21 -18.69
CA ALA A 164 -2.67 1.95 -18.08
C ALA A 164 -3.59 1.11 -18.98
N ASN A 165 -4.41 1.76 -19.79
CA ASN A 165 -5.25 1.09 -20.80
C ASN A 165 -4.44 0.68 -22.05
N GLY A 166 -3.26 1.26 -22.19
CA GLY A 166 -2.24 0.98 -23.18
C GLY A 166 -2.30 1.92 -24.39
N VAL A 167 -1.12 2.28 -24.88
CA VAL A 167 -0.92 3.19 -26.02
C VAL A 167 -0.43 2.39 -27.22
N GLU A 168 -1.00 2.64 -28.40
CA GLU A 168 -0.58 1.98 -29.64
C GLU A 168 0.62 2.71 -30.25
N ILE A 169 1.71 1.97 -30.47
CA ILE A 169 2.92 2.46 -31.14
C ILE A 169 3.33 1.41 -32.17
N ASP A 170 3.38 1.79 -33.45
CA ASP A 170 3.75 0.92 -34.59
C ASP A 170 2.94 -0.38 -34.66
N GLY A 171 1.63 -0.31 -34.42
CA GLY A 171 0.71 -1.46 -34.48
C GLY A 171 0.78 -2.41 -33.29
N LYS A 172 1.46 -2.03 -32.20
CA LYS A 172 1.52 -2.79 -30.95
C LYS A 172 1.14 -1.93 -29.76
N LYS A 173 0.41 -2.51 -28.80
CA LYS A 173 -0.02 -1.82 -27.59
C LYS A 173 0.99 -2.00 -26.46
N TYR A 174 1.30 -0.92 -25.75
CA TYR A 174 2.20 -0.91 -24.60
C TYR A 174 1.52 -0.31 -23.38
N TYR A 175 1.77 -0.89 -22.21
CA TYR A 175 1.05 -0.57 -20.98
C TYR A 175 1.99 -0.03 -19.92
N ASN A 176 1.51 0.88 -19.07
CA ASN A 176 2.25 1.42 -17.94
C ASN A 176 1.31 1.75 -16.78
N PHE A 177 1.42 0.97 -15.69
CA PHE A 177 0.54 1.07 -14.52
C PHE A 177 1.05 1.97 -13.41
N TYR A 178 2.27 2.48 -13.52
CA TYR A 178 2.92 3.22 -12.43
C TYR A 178 3.56 4.52 -12.92
N GLY A 179 3.15 5.01 -14.10
CA GLY A 179 3.69 6.25 -14.66
C GLY A 179 5.20 6.24 -14.92
N VAL A 180 5.83 5.06 -15.02
CA VAL A 180 7.30 4.97 -15.09
C VAL A 180 7.80 5.63 -16.37
N GLY A 181 8.66 6.64 -16.23
CA GLY A 181 9.19 7.40 -17.37
C GLY A 181 8.19 8.38 -18.00
N ALA A 182 7.04 8.63 -17.38
CA ALA A 182 6.08 9.65 -17.82
C ALA A 182 6.50 11.03 -17.31
N LEU A 183 7.05 11.87 -18.19
CA LEU A 183 7.49 13.23 -17.86
C LEU A 183 6.34 14.24 -18.00
N ASP A 184 6.27 15.23 -17.11
CA ASP A 184 5.19 16.24 -17.07
C ASP A 184 4.93 16.96 -18.41
N SER A 185 5.96 17.12 -19.24
CA SER A 185 5.83 17.78 -20.54
C SER A 185 4.97 17.00 -21.53
N ASP A 186 5.02 15.66 -21.49
CA ASP A 186 4.26 14.77 -22.36
C ASP A 186 4.19 13.35 -21.73
N PRO A 187 3.37 13.16 -20.69
CA PRO A 187 3.40 11.96 -19.87
C PRO A 187 2.96 10.71 -20.63
N ILE A 188 2.02 10.86 -21.58
CA ILE A 188 1.51 9.75 -22.38
C ILE A 188 2.59 9.24 -23.35
N LYS A 189 3.22 10.15 -24.11
CA LYS A 189 4.26 9.77 -25.07
C LYS A 189 5.47 9.18 -24.36
N THR A 190 6.02 9.90 -23.39
CA THR A 190 7.25 9.48 -22.70
C THR A 190 7.05 8.19 -21.91
N GLY A 191 5.93 8.04 -21.20
CA GLY A 191 5.59 6.83 -20.47
C GLY A 191 5.34 5.61 -21.36
N SER A 192 4.78 5.80 -22.56
CA SER A 192 4.55 4.71 -23.52
C SER A 192 5.81 4.34 -24.31
N GLU A 193 6.68 5.29 -24.63
CA GLU A 193 8.02 5.05 -25.18
C GLU A 193 8.90 4.28 -24.18
N TYR A 194 8.82 4.62 -22.89
CA TYR A 194 9.47 3.85 -21.82
C TYR A 194 8.96 2.40 -21.79
N ALA A 195 7.63 2.21 -21.79
CA ALA A 195 7.01 0.90 -21.82
C ALA A 195 7.43 0.08 -23.05
N LYS A 196 7.50 0.71 -24.24
CA LYS A 196 8.01 0.11 -25.47
C LYS A 196 9.45 -0.35 -25.34
N LYS A 197 10.33 0.51 -24.83
CA LYS A 197 11.75 0.21 -24.61
C LYS A 197 11.96 -1.01 -23.70
N HIS A 198 11.07 -1.21 -22.72
CA HIS A 198 11.13 -2.32 -21.77
C HIS A 198 10.27 -3.52 -22.16
N GLY A 199 9.66 -3.50 -23.36
CA GLY A 199 8.87 -4.61 -23.87
C GLY A 199 7.59 -4.89 -23.09
N TRP A 200 6.99 -3.86 -22.48
CA TRP A 200 5.75 -3.94 -21.71
C TRP A 200 4.51 -3.99 -22.64
N ASP A 201 4.49 -5.00 -23.50
CA ASP A 201 3.48 -5.20 -24.54
C ASP A 201 2.26 -6.02 -24.09
N THR A 202 2.21 -6.40 -22.81
CA THR A 202 1.03 -6.94 -22.14
C THR A 202 0.87 -6.29 -20.77
N PRO A 203 -0.36 -6.26 -20.20
CA PRO A 203 -0.57 -5.73 -18.87
C PRO A 203 0.28 -6.43 -17.80
N GLU A 204 0.43 -7.74 -17.87
CA GLU A 204 1.19 -8.55 -16.91
C GLU A 204 2.68 -8.18 -16.91
N LYS A 205 3.26 -7.94 -18.10
CA LYS A 205 4.65 -7.48 -18.22
C LYS A 205 4.82 -6.07 -17.66
N ALA A 206 3.87 -5.17 -17.89
CA ALA A 206 3.90 -3.82 -17.34
C ALA A 206 3.78 -3.83 -15.81
N ILE A 207 2.90 -4.65 -15.25
CA ILE A 207 2.74 -4.83 -13.79
C ILE A 207 4.04 -5.36 -13.18
N LYS A 208 4.57 -6.46 -13.73
CA LYS A 208 5.82 -7.07 -13.24
C LYS A 208 7.04 -6.16 -13.40
N GLY A 209 7.16 -5.50 -14.55
CA GLY A 209 8.27 -4.59 -14.84
C GLY A 209 8.22 -3.32 -13.98
N GLY A 210 7.03 -2.77 -13.76
CA GLY A 210 6.84 -1.64 -12.86
C GLY A 210 7.09 -2.01 -11.40
N ALA A 211 6.68 -3.19 -10.94
CA ALA A 211 7.02 -3.69 -9.61
C ALA A 211 8.54 -3.85 -9.42
N ASP A 212 9.24 -4.37 -10.45
CA ASP A 212 10.71 -4.48 -10.45
C ASP A 212 11.37 -3.10 -10.39
N PHE A 213 10.86 -2.13 -11.16
CA PHE A 213 11.31 -0.74 -11.13
C PHE A 213 11.14 -0.15 -9.73
N ILE A 214 9.95 -0.27 -9.13
CA ILE A 214 9.64 0.23 -7.79
C ILE A 214 10.60 -0.38 -6.77
N HIS A 215 10.81 -1.69 -6.81
CA HIS A 215 11.73 -2.34 -5.88
C HIS A 215 13.15 -1.81 -6.05
N GLN A 216 13.69 -1.78 -7.27
CA GLN A 216 15.06 -1.36 -7.53
C GLN A 216 15.32 0.10 -7.18
N HIS A 217 14.37 0.99 -7.46
CA HIS A 217 14.57 2.43 -7.30
C HIS A 217 14.24 2.91 -5.90
N PHE A 218 13.32 2.25 -5.19
CA PHE A 218 12.77 2.78 -3.94
C PHE A 218 12.92 1.84 -2.75
N LEU A 219 12.99 0.53 -2.97
CA LEU A 219 12.99 -0.47 -1.90
C LEU A 219 14.27 -1.31 -1.85
N SER A 220 15.27 -0.97 -2.67
CA SER A 220 16.54 -1.69 -2.76
C SER A 220 17.47 -1.44 -1.58
N HIS A 221 17.21 -0.37 -0.82
CA HIS A 221 17.95 -0.04 0.39
C HIS A 221 17.12 -0.41 1.61
N ASP A 222 17.66 -1.29 2.45
CA ASP A 222 17.03 -1.72 3.71
C ASP A 222 16.71 -0.55 4.66
N ASP A 223 17.35 0.60 4.46
CA ASP A 223 17.19 1.79 5.29
C ASP A 223 16.02 2.68 4.85
N GLN A 224 15.37 2.40 3.72
CA GLN A 224 14.27 3.21 3.15
C GLN A 224 13.11 2.35 2.62
N ASN A 225 12.77 1.28 3.34
CA ASN A 225 11.71 0.37 2.92
C ASN A 225 10.33 0.66 3.54
N THR A 226 10.15 1.82 4.16
CA THR A 226 8.85 2.30 4.67
C THR A 226 8.56 3.70 4.15
N LEU A 227 7.29 4.12 4.07
CA LEU A 227 6.94 5.49 3.67
C LEU A 227 7.67 6.54 4.53
N TYR A 228 7.74 6.31 5.85
CA TYR A 228 8.44 7.19 6.78
C TYR A 228 9.92 7.33 6.40
N SER A 229 10.61 6.21 6.16
CA SER A 229 12.04 6.22 5.87
C SER A 229 12.38 6.69 4.45
N MET A 230 11.51 6.44 3.48
CA MET A 230 11.59 7.04 2.14
C MET A 230 11.48 8.57 2.21
N ARG A 231 10.61 9.10 3.08
CA ARG A 231 10.39 10.54 3.20
C ARG A 231 11.45 11.24 4.04
N TRP A 232 11.83 10.66 5.17
CA TRP A 232 12.63 11.34 6.19
C TRP A 232 14.06 10.83 6.33
N ASN A 233 14.37 9.66 5.77
CA ASN A 233 15.66 8.98 5.89
C ASN A 233 16.27 9.10 7.30
N PRO A 234 15.63 8.52 8.34
CA PRO A 234 16.01 8.77 9.72
C PRO A 234 17.45 8.34 10.08
N LYS A 235 18.06 7.46 9.28
CA LYS A 235 19.47 7.08 9.42
C LYS A 235 20.42 8.17 8.91
N ASN A 236 20.05 8.86 7.83
CA ASN A 236 20.78 10.01 7.28
C ASN A 236 19.80 11.17 6.99
N PRO A 237 19.29 11.88 8.03
CA PRO A 237 18.25 12.88 7.85
C PRO A 237 18.68 13.98 6.87
N GLY A 238 17.78 14.32 5.95
CA GLY A 238 18.00 15.26 4.83
C GLY A 238 18.45 14.58 3.54
N GLU A 239 19.10 13.43 3.60
CA GLU A 239 19.66 12.81 2.38
C GLU A 239 18.66 11.89 1.69
N HIS A 240 18.73 11.78 0.35
CA HIS A 240 18.00 10.82 -0.49
C HIS A 240 16.49 10.71 -0.16
N GLN A 241 15.77 11.82 -0.18
CA GLN A 241 14.33 11.85 0.10
C GLN A 241 13.50 11.63 -1.15
N TYR A 242 12.44 10.83 -1.01
CA TYR A 242 11.53 10.53 -2.13
C TYR A 242 10.69 11.73 -2.58
N ALA A 243 10.31 12.61 -1.66
CA ALA A 243 9.41 13.73 -1.93
C ALA A 243 9.77 14.96 -1.10
N THR A 244 9.40 16.15 -1.61
CA THR A 244 9.55 17.44 -0.93
C THR A 244 8.34 17.78 -0.05
N ASP A 245 7.15 17.27 -0.36
CA ASP A 245 5.94 17.48 0.45
C ASP A 245 6.07 16.80 1.82
N ILE A 246 6.03 17.58 2.91
CA ILE A 246 6.09 17.05 4.28
C ILE A 246 4.92 16.13 4.62
N LYS A 247 3.79 16.20 3.89
CA LYS A 247 2.62 15.36 4.08
C LYS A 247 2.60 14.10 3.22
N TRP A 248 3.60 13.90 2.36
CA TRP A 248 3.65 12.75 1.46
C TRP A 248 3.50 11.41 2.19
N ALA A 249 4.24 11.18 3.28
CA ALA A 249 4.18 9.92 4.01
C ALA A 249 2.80 9.73 4.69
N GLU A 250 2.27 10.80 5.29
CA GLU A 250 0.97 10.78 5.96
C GLU A 250 -0.18 10.48 4.99
N SER A 251 -0.17 11.12 3.82
CA SER A 251 -1.17 10.93 2.77
C SER A 251 -1.13 9.50 2.19
N ASN A 252 0.05 8.96 1.94
CA ASN A 252 0.19 7.59 1.44
C ASN A 252 -0.20 6.55 2.51
N ALA A 253 0.17 6.77 3.78
CA ALA A 253 -0.23 5.88 4.87
C ALA A 253 -1.75 5.85 5.06
N GLN A 254 -2.43 7.00 4.90
CA GLN A 254 -3.88 7.08 4.93
C GLN A 254 -4.52 6.14 3.89
N ILE A 255 -4.02 6.16 2.65
CA ILE A 255 -4.54 5.32 1.56
C ILE A 255 -4.29 3.84 1.84
N ILE A 256 -3.09 3.48 2.27
CA ILE A 256 -2.74 2.10 2.62
C ILE A 256 -3.64 1.60 3.76
N ALA A 257 -3.80 2.40 4.82
CA ALA A 257 -4.64 2.06 5.96
C ALA A 257 -6.11 1.83 5.55
N ASP A 258 -6.65 2.68 4.67
CA ASP A 258 -8.01 2.54 4.17
C ASP A 258 -8.18 1.25 3.36
N PHE A 259 -7.19 0.85 2.56
CA PHE A 259 -7.22 -0.45 1.87
C PHE A 259 -7.19 -1.66 2.81
N TYR A 260 -6.34 -1.66 3.83
CA TYR A 260 -6.37 -2.72 4.85
C TYR A 260 -7.74 -2.79 5.56
N LYS A 261 -8.32 -1.62 5.87
CA LYS A 261 -9.64 -1.51 6.48
C LYS A 261 -10.75 -2.05 5.57
N GLU A 262 -10.76 -1.70 4.28
CA GLU A 262 -11.71 -2.23 3.29
C GLU A 262 -11.61 -3.75 3.17
N MET A 263 -10.39 -4.29 3.24
CA MET A 263 -10.15 -5.73 3.24
C MET A 263 -10.44 -6.43 4.57
N LYS A 264 -10.83 -5.69 5.63
CA LYS A 264 -11.05 -6.19 6.99
C LYS A 264 -9.87 -7.01 7.53
N THR A 265 -8.66 -6.50 7.35
CA THR A 265 -7.43 -7.09 7.89
C THR A 265 -6.42 -5.99 8.21
N GLU A 266 -5.20 -6.33 8.61
CA GLU A 266 -4.16 -5.39 8.99
C GLU A 266 -2.81 -5.75 8.37
N GLY A 267 -1.89 -4.78 8.36
CA GLY A 267 -0.51 -4.99 7.97
C GLY A 267 0.19 -6.01 8.85
N LYS A 268 1.18 -6.70 8.30
CA LYS A 268 1.97 -7.69 9.04
C LYS A 268 3.34 -7.15 9.46
N TYR A 269 4.12 -6.69 8.49
CA TYR A 269 5.52 -6.38 8.71
C TYR A 269 5.69 -4.88 8.89
N PHE A 270 6.21 -4.47 10.05
CA PHE A 270 6.48 -3.07 10.34
C PHE A 270 7.95 -2.85 10.70
N LYS A 271 8.49 -1.70 10.30
CA LYS A 271 9.80 -1.22 10.73
C LYS A 271 9.65 0.17 11.34
N LEU A 272 9.72 0.21 12.66
CA LEU A 272 9.55 1.42 13.46
C LEU A 272 10.88 2.15 13.59
N TYR A 273 10.84 3.49 13.60
CA TYR A 273 12.03 4.33 13.78
C TYR A 273 11.86 5.19 15.03
N VAL A 274 12.65 4.88 16.06
CA VAL A 274 12.49 5.48 17.38
C VAL A 274 13.66 6.43 17.65
N TYR A 275 13.38 7.72 17.74
CA TYR A 275 14.39 8.73 18.06
C TYR A 275 14.91 8.57 19.49
N LYS A 276 16.16 8.99 19.72
CA LYS A 276 16.85 8.86 21.02
C LYS A 276 16.07 9.44 22.21
N ASP A 277 15.28 10.48 21.97
CA ASP A 277 14.49 11.19 22.97
C ASP A 277 13.02 10.70 23.09
N ASP A 278 12.61 9.67 22.35
CA ASP A 278 11.29 9.05 22.47
C ASP A 278 11.24 8.03 23.63
N ASN A 279 11.14 8.53 24.86
CA ASN A 279 11.14 7.68 26.06
C ASN A 279 9.99 6.64 26.10
N LYS A 280 8.92 6.84 25.31
CA LYS A 280 7.77 5.95 25.31
C LYS A 280 8.05 4.66 24.54
N HIS A 281 8.67 4.78 23.37
CA HIS A 281 8.89 3.65 22.44
C HIS A 281 10.33 3.12 22.45
N GLN A 282 11.21 3.61 23.33
CA GLN A 282 12.58 3.10 23.52
C GLN A 282 12.66 1.75 24.24
N LYS A 283 11.54 1.21 24.73
CA LYS A 283 11.49 0.01 25.58
C LYS A 283 11.26 -1.27 24.79
#